data_AF-A0A8I2A959-F1
#
_entry.id   AF-A0A8I2A959-F1
#
_cell.length_a   1.000
_cell.length_b   1.000
_cell.length_c   1.000
_cell.angle_alpha   90.00
_cell.angle_beta   90.00
_cell.angle_gamma   90.00
#
_symmetry.space_group_name_H-M   'P 1'
#
loop_
_entity.id
_entity.type
_entity.pdbx_description
1 polymer ?
#
loop_
_entity_poly.entity_id
_entity_poly.type
_entity_poly.pdbx_seq_one_letter_code
_entity_poly.pdbx_strand_id
1 'polypeptide(L)'
;MDRDRNFAATTHLNNSTSSVFPILLVDFAAIAFICFMPRMVKITGIPFYLIDPMRIWVLTALVFTNKPNTFILALGLPLLSHLAGGHPHIVKTLLLSTELLINVSLLYYLEKKWKLLWVVLVSIIISKSIYYSMKFASHQFGWIEGELLSTPLWIQAVMTILLSFYVTLFYQRKIKK
;
A
#
# COMPACT_ATOMS: atom_id res chain seq x y z
N MET A 1 -1.61 -22.48 -36.40
CA MET A 1 -2.14 -21.14 -36.06
C MET A 1 -2.20 -21.06 -34.54
N ASP A 2 -1.02 -20.86 -33.95
CA ASP A 2 -0.75 -20.84 -32.51
C ASP A 2 -1.17 -19.51 -31.90
N ARG A 3 -2.35 -19.44 -31.26
CA ARG A 3 -2.73 -18.21 -30.55
C ARG A 3 -3.52 -18.39 -29.24
N ASP A 4 -3.53 -19.59 -28.65
CA ASP A 4 -4.36 -19.85 -27.45
C ASP A 4 -3.61 -20.40 -26.22
N ARG A 5 -2.27 -20.50 -26.22
CA ARG A 5 -1.54 -21.15 -25.11
C ARG A 5 -0.96 -20.23 -24.01
N ASN A 6 -1.15 -18.91 -24.07
CA ASN A 6 -0.43 -17.98 -23.17
C ASN A 6 -1.29 -17.15 -22.21
N PHE A 7 -2.57 -17.50 -21.99
CA PHE A 7 -3.42 -16.78 -21.04
C PHE A 7 -3.64 -17.48 -19.68
N ALA A 8 -3.11 -18.70 -19.53
CA ALA A 8 -3.31 -19.53 -18.33
C ALA A 8 -2.11 -19.54 -17.37
N ALA A 9 -1.52 -18.37 -17.10
CA ALA A 9 -0.74 -18.17 -15.88
C ALA A 9 -1.69 -17.59 -14.81
N THR A 10 -2.70 -18.38 -14.43
CA THR A 10 -3.61 -18.11 -13.32
C THR A 10 -2.78 -18.00 -12.06
N THR A 11 -2.41 -16.77 -11.78
CA THR A 11 -1.58 -16.40 -10.66
C THR A 11 -2.49 -16.41 -9.43
N HIS A 12 -2.72 -17.58 -8.87
CA HIS A 12 -3.42 -17.68 -7.60
C HIS A 12 -2.53 -17.02 -6.53
N LEU A 13 -2.98 -15.91 -5.93
CA LEU A 13 -2.58 -15.53 -4.57
C LEU A 13 -3.04 -16.66 -3.61
N ASN A 14 -2.35 -17.80 -3.69
CA ASN A 14 -2.64 -18.99 -2.91
C ASN A 14 -2.08 -18.80 -1.49
N ASN A 15 -2.81 -19.37 -0.54
CA ASN A 15 -2.56 -19.47 0.88
C ASN A 15 -1.22 -20.15 1.14
N SER A 16 -0.13 -19.40 0.96
CA SER A 16 1.21 -19.86 1.29
C SER A 16 1.24 -20.00 2.80
N THR A 17 1.56 -21.18 3.30
CA THR A 17 2.04 -21.41 4.65
C THR A 17 3.40 -20.70 4.79
N SER A 18 3.42 -19.36 4.72
CA SER A 18 4.64 -18.64 5.03
C SER A 18 4.98 -18.98 6.47
N SER A 19 6.22 -19.41 6.70
CA SER A 19 6.71 -19.58 8.06
C SER A 19 6.44 -18.30 8.87
N VAL A 20 6.27 -18.43 10.18
CA VAL A 20 5.95 -17.29 11.06
C VAL A 20 7.07 -16.24 11.01
N PHE A 21 8.29 -16.66 10.69
CA PHE A 21 9.48 -15.83 10.63
C PHE A 21 9.44 -14.65 9.62
N PRO A 22 9.21 -14.85 8.30
CA PRO A 22 9.09 -13.74 7.35
C PRO A 22 7.93 -12.79 7.66
N ILE A 23 6.83 -13.27 8.25
CA ILE A 23 5.71 -12.43 8.68
C ILE A 23 6.20 -11.46 9.75
N LEU A 24 6.76 -12.00 10.84
CA LEU A 24 7.25 -11.19 11.96
C LEU A 24 8.34 -10.21 11.52
N LEU A 25 9.22 -10.61 10.60
CA LEU A 25 10.29 -9.75 10.11
C LEU A 25 9.74 -8.56 9.31
N VAL A 26 8.79 -8.79 8.40
CA VAL A 26 8.17 -7.71 7.61
C VAL A 26 7.33 -6.80 8.50
N ASP A 27 6.55 -7.36 9.41
CA ASP A 27 5.69 -6.58 10.32
C ASP A 27 6.54 -5.71 11.26
N PHE A 28 7.56 -6.30 11.88
CA PHE A 28 8.48 -5.57 12.76
C PHE A 28 9.19 -4.45 12.01
N ALA A 29 9.71 -4.74 10.81
CA ALA A 29 10.39 -3.74 10.00
C ALA A 29 9.44 -2.60 9.57
N ALA A 30 8.21 -2.94 9.16
CA ALA A 30 7.21 -1.97 8.76
C ALA A 30 6.81 -1.04 9.92
N ILE A 31 6.50 -1.63 11.08
CA ILE A 31 6.10 -0.89 12.28
C ILE A 31 7.26 -0.01 12.76
N ALA A 32 8.46 -0.57 12.87
CA ALA A 32 9.64 0.19 13.28
C ALA A 32 9.89 1.37 12.34
N PHE A 33 9.90 1.14 11.02
CA PHE A 33 10.13 2.20 10.04
C PHE A 33 9.11 3.34 10.17
N ILE A 34 7.82 3.01 10.28
CA ILE A 34 6.75 4.00 10.34
C ILE A 34 6.75 4.76 11.67
N CYS A 35 6.98 4.09 12.80
CA CYS A 35 7.07 4.73 14.10
C CYS A 35 8.30 5.64 14.22
N PHE A 36 9.43 5.28 13.61
CA PHE A 36 10.64 6.12 13.63
C PHE A 36 10.65 7.20 12.54
N MET A 37 9.78 7.12 11.53
CA MET A 37 9.72 8.07 10.43
C MET A 37 9.67 9.55 10.88
N PRO A 38 8.82 9.97 11.84
CA PRO A 38 8.76 11.37 12.25
C PRO A 38 10.09 11.89 12.81
N ARG A 39 10.86 11.02 13.48
CA ARG A 39 12.19 11.34 14.00
C ARG A 39 13.23 11.36 12.88
N MET A 40 13.16 10.44 11.92
CA MET A 40 14.06 10.43 10.75
C MET A 40 13.94 11.70 9.92
N VAL A 41 12.71 12.19 9.69
CA VAL A 41 12.46 13.44 8.96
C VAL A 41 13.11 14.63 9.67
N LYS A 42 13.02 14.70 11.01
CA LYS A 42 13.63 15.79 11.79
C LYS A 42 15.16 15.81 11.69
N ILE A 43 15.81 14.65 11.68
CA ILE A 43 17.27 14.54 11.66
C ILE A 43 17.83 14.77 10.25
N THR A 44 17.15 14.21 9.24
CA THR A 44 17.64 14.26 7.84
C THR A 44 17.16 15.49 7.07
N GLY A 45 16.06 16.12 7.51
CA GLY A 45 15.36 17.16 6.76
C GLY A 45 14.60 16.64 5.53
N ILE A 46 14.64 15.33 5.25
CA ILE A 46 14.02 14.73 4.07
C ILE A 46 12.58 14.32 4.41
N PRO A 47 11.56 14.81 3.67
CA PRO A 47 10.16 14.49 3.92
C PRO A 47 9.78 13.09 3.40
N PHE A 48 10.20 12.04 4.11
CA PHE A 48 9.90 10.64 3.78
C PHE A 48 8.41 10.31 3.71
N TYR A 49 7.52 11.14 4.23
CA TYR A 49 6.08 10.97 4.08
C TYR A 49 5.61 11.17 2.63
N LEU A 50 6.39 11.84 1.77
CA LEU A 50 6.01 12.09 0.37
C LEU A 50 5.99 10.82 -0.49
N ILE A 51 6.72 9.77 -0.08
CA ILE A 51 6.84 8.52 -0.84
C ILE A 51 5.79 7.48 -0.43
N ASP A 52 4.74 7.86 0.29
CA ASP A 52 3.67 6.96 0.79
C ASP A 52 4.24 5.67 1.43
N PRO A 53 5.10 5.78 2.47
CA PRO A 53 5.87 4.65 3.02
C PRO A 53 4.99 3.50 3.51
N MET A 54 3.78 3.80 3.99
CA MET A 54 2.82 2.77 4.42
C MET A 54 2.44 1.82 3.28
N ARG A 55 2.24 2.35 2.06
CA ARG A 55 1.91 1.53 0.91
C ARG A 55 3.06 0.63 0.50
N ILE A 56 4.29 1.13 0.57
CA ILE A 56 5.50 0.34 0.28
C ILE A 56 5.52 -0.91 1.18
N TRP A 57 5.26 -0.72 2.47
CA TRP A 57 5.25 -1.82 3.44
C TRP A 57 4.06 -2.76 3.26
N VAL A 58 2.86 -2.25 2.99
CA VAL A 58 1.68 -3.10 2.70
C VAL A 58 1.90 -3.94 1.44
N LEU A 59 2.43 -3.37 0.36
CA LEU A 59 2.74 -4.11 -0.87
C LEU A 59 3.92 -5.07 -0.69
N THR A 60 4.85 -4.76 0.20
CA THR A 60 5.91 -5.71 0.58
C THR A 60 5.34 -6.88 1.36
N ALA A 61 4.40 -6.63 2.27
CA ALA A 61 3.68 -7.69 2.98
C ALA A 61 2.87 -8.58 2.03
N LEU A 62 2.25 -8.01 0.99
CA LEU A 62 1.59 -8.77 -0.06
C LEU A 62 2.55 -9.77 -0.75
N VAL A 63 3.80 -9.36 -0.98
CA VAL A 63 4.81 -10.18 -1.68
C VAL A 63 5.37 -11.27 -0.77
N PHE A 64 5.75 -10.92 0.46
CA PHE A 64 6.53 -11.79 1.34
C PHE A 64 5.72 -12.53 2.41
N THR A 65 4.49 -12.10 2.69
CA THR A 65 3.65 -12.66 3.77
C THR A 65 2.36 -13.29 3.23
N ASN A 66 1.29 -13.24 4.02
CA ASN A 66 0.00 -13.87 3.75
C ASN A 66 -1.09 -12.82 3.56
N LYS A 67 -2.18 -13.24 2.92
CA LYS A 67 -3.37 -12.42 2.69
C LYS A 67 -3.93 -11.76 3.96
N PRO A 68 -4.28 -12.51 5.03
CA PRO A 68 -4.80 -11.89 6.25
C PRO A 68 -3.81 -10.90 6.86
N ASN A 69 -2.51 -11.21 6.83
CA ASN A 69 -1.48 -10.32 7.37
C ASN A 69 -1.39 -8.98 6.62
N THR A 70 -1.52 -9.01 5.30
CA THR A 70 -1.53 -7.80 4.47
C THR A 70 -2.70 -6.88 4.84
N PHE A 71 -3.88 -7.44 5.13
CA PHE A 71 -5.04 -6.67 5.61
C PHE A 71 -4.82 -6.12 7.02
N ILE A 72 -4.23 -6.91 7.92
CA ILE A 72 -3.88 -6.48 9.28
C ILE A 72 -2.90 -5.30 9.23
N LEU A 73 -1.86 -5.38 8.39
CA LEU A 73 -0.91 -4.27 8.21
C LEU A 73 -1.55 -3.04 7.57
N ALA A 74 -2.43 -3.20 6.57
CA ALA A 74 -3.12 -2.08 5.93
C ALA A 74 -3.94 -1.25 6.94
N LEU A 75 -4.55 -1.92 7.91
CA LEU A 75 -5.26 -1.27 9.02
C LEU A 75 -4.32 -0.78 10.12
N GLY A 76 -3.37 -1.62 10.51
CA GLY A 76 -2.52 -1.44 11.68
C GLY A 76 -1.49 -0.33 11.48
N LEU A 77 -0.90 -0.20 10.29
CA LEU A 77 0.15 0.77 10.04
C LEU A 77 -0.31 2.23 10.25
N PRO A 78 -1.43 2.69 9.68
CA PRO A 78 -1.95 4.02 9.97
C PRO A 78 -2.26 4.22 11.45
N LEU A 79 -2.90 3.24 12.10
CA LEU A 79 -3.29 3.33 13.52
C LEU A 79 -2.07 3.42 14.44
N LEU A 80 -1.06 2.58 14.22
CA LEU A 80 0.19 2.60 14.97
C LEU A 80 0.97 3.89 14.71
N SER A 81 0.96 4.40 13.48
CA SER A 81 1.57 5.69 13.15
C SER A 81 0.91 6.85 13.89
N HIS A 82 -0.40 6.80 14.10
CA HIS A 82 -1.13 7.80 14.89
C HIS A 82 -0.71 7.76 16.36
N LEU A 83 -0.63 6.56 16.95
CA LEU A 83 -0.17 6.37 18.34
C LEU A 83 1.28 6.79 18.55
N ALA A 84 2.14 6.59 17.55
CA ALA A 84 3.54 7.02 17.57
C ALA A 84 3.71 8.55 17.39
N GLY A 85 2.62 9.31 17.28
CA GLY A 85 2.66 10.77 17.11
C GLY A 85 2.99 11.23 15.69
N GLY A 86 2.92 10.33 14.70
CA GLY A 86 3.20 10.65 13.29
C GLY A 86 2.07 11.41 12.59
N HIS A 87 0.83 11.26 13.05
CA HIS A 87 -0.32 12.02 12.55
C HIS A 87 -1.18 12.53 13.71
N PRO A 88 -1.48 13.84 13.80
CA PRO A 88 -2.26 14.38 14.92
C PRO A 88 -3.77 14.16 14.80
N HIS A 89 -4.29 13.76 13.64
CA HIS A 89 -5.74 13.76 13.38
C HIS A 89 -6.30 12.36 13.09
N ILE A 90 -7.19 11.86 13.97
CA ILE A 90 -7.80 10.53 13.86
C ILE A 90 -8.55 10.33 12.54
N VAL A 91 -9.21 11.37 12.03
CA VAL A 91 -9.93 11.29 10.75
C VAL A 91 -8.96 11.05 9.58
N LYS A 92 -7.76 11.67 9.59
CA LYS A 92 -6.74 11.43 8.56
C LYS A 92 -6.25 9.99 8.60
N THR A 93 -6.06 9.45 9.81
CA THR A 93 -5.68 8.06 10.02
C THR A 93 -6.71 7.09 9.46
N LEU A 94 -8.00 7.34 9.70
CA LEU A 94 -9.08 6.49 9.20
C LEU A 94 -9.19 6.56 7.67
N LEU A 95 -9.05 7.74 7.07
CA LEU A 95 -9.01 7.89 5.61
C LEU A 95 -7.85 7.10 4.99
N LEU A 96 -6.66 7.20 5.57
CA LEU A 96 -5.46 6.49 5.09
C LEU A 96 -5.60 4.97 5.23
N SER A 97 -6.17 4.52 6.34
CA SER A 97 -6.49 3.11 6.60
C SER A 97 -7.49 2.56 5.58
N THR A 98 -8.54 3.33 5.29
CA THR A 98 -9.55 2.99 4.29
C THR A 98 -8.94 2.93 2.89
N GLU A 99 -8.07 3.87 2.53
CA GLU A 99 -7.36 3.88 1.26
C GLU A 99 -6.51 2.61 1.06
N LEU A 100 -5.69 2.26 2.05
CA LEU A 100 -4.84 1.06 1.99
C LEU A 100 -5.68 -0.22 1.93
N LEU A 101 -6.77 -0.29 2.69
CA LEU A 101 -7.72 -1.41 2.63
C LEU A 101 -8.34 -1.56 1.24
N ILE A 102 -8.79 -0.45 0.64
CA ILE A 102 -9.35 -0.46 -0.72
C ILE A 102 -8.28 -0.92 -1.72
N ASN A 103 -7.05 -0.43 -1.58
CA ASN A 103 -5.95 -0.83 -2.45
C ASN A 103 -5.71 -2.35 -2.41
N VAL A 104 -5.58 -2.91 -1.22
CA VAL A 104 -5.38 -4.35 -1.00
C VAL A 104 -6.59 -5.15 -1.48
N SER A 105 -7.81 -4.69 -1.22
CA SER A 105 -9.04 -5.35 -1.65
C SER A 105 -9.15 -5.40 -3.18
N LEU A 106 -8.86 -4.28 -3.86
CA LEU A 106 -8.83 -4.20 -5.32
C LEU A 106 -7.74 -5.09 -5.91
N LEU A 107 -6.56 -5.16 -5.28
CA LEU A 107 -5.49 -6.07 -5.68
C LEU A 107 -5.97 -7.53 -5.73
N TYR A 108 -6.56 -8.03 -4.64
CA TYR A 108 -7.11 -9.40 -4.58
C TYR A 108 -8.33 -9.62 -5.48
N TYR A 109 -9.05 -8.57 -5.86
CA TYR A 109 -10.21 -8.68 -6.76
C TYR A 109 -9.80 -8.68 -8.24
N LEU A 110 -8.90 -7.78 -8.64
CA LEU A 110 -8.49 -7.57 -10.04
C LEU A 110 -7.44 -8.58 -10.50
N GLU A 111 -6.66 -9.18 -9.59
CA GLU A 111 -5.64 -10.18 -9.92
C GLU A 111 -6.18 -11.36 -10.75
N LYS A 112 -7.47 -11.69 -10.57
CA LYS A 112 -8.10 -12.84 -11.23
C LYS A 112 -8.38 -12.59 -12.71
N LYS A 113 -8.37 -11.33 -13.12
CA LYS A 113 -8.82 -10.90 -14.45
C LYS A 113 -7.67 -10.38 -15.29
N TRP A 114 -6.73 -9.65 -14.70
CA TRP A 114 -5.73 -8.86 -15.44
C TRP A 114 -4.28 -9.23 -15.07
N LYS A 115 -3.31 -8.81 -15.90
CA LYS A 115 -1.89 -8.99 -15.60
C LYS A 115 -1.50 -8.18 -14.35
N LEU A 116 -0.66 -8.76 -13.50
CA LEU A 116 -0.29 -8.20 -12.19
C LEU A 116 0.16 -6.73 -12.22
N LEU A 117 0.93 -6.31 -13.21
CA LEU A 117 1.37 -4.92 -13.35
C LEU A 117 0.17 -3.95 -13.45
N TRP A 118 -0.80 -4.27 -14.30
CA TRP A 118 -2.00 -3.46 -14.48
C TRP A 118 -2.89 -3.48 -13.24
N VAL A 119 -2.95 -4.62 -12.56
CA VAL A 119 -3.70 -4.78 -11.31
C VAL A 119 -3.17 -3.84 -10.24
N VAL A 120 -1.84 -3.76 -10.05
CA VAL A 120 -1.21 -2.88 -9.05
C VAL A 120 -1.35 -1.40 -9.42
N LEU A 121 -1.15 -1.03 -10.69
CA LEU A 121 -1.32 0.35 -11.14
C LEU A 121 -2.76 0.83 -10.90
N VAL A 122 -3.73 0.04 -11.34
CA VAL A 122 -5.15 0.42 -11.29
C VAL A 122 -5.67 0.43 -9.86
N SER A 123 -5.25 -0.53 -9.02
CA SER A 123 -5.63 -0.53 -7.61
C SER A 123 -5.12 0.72 -6.89
N ILE A 124 -3.90 1.16 -7.20
CA ILE A 124 -3.29 2.36 -6.62
C ILE A 124 -4.04 3.62 -7.05
N ILE A 125 -4.33 3.75 -8.35
CA ILE A 125 -5.01 4.92 -8.90
C ILE A 125 -6.41 5.01 -8.31
N ILE A 126 -7.18 3.92 -8.33
CA ILE A 126 -8.55 3.90 -7.81
C ILE A 126 -8.57 4.19 -6.31
N SER A 127 -7.67 3.57 -5.51
CA SER A 127 -7.65 3.80 -4.06
C SER A 127 -7.32 5.25 -3.72
N LYS A 128 -6.37 5.88 -4.43
CA LYS A 128 -6.04 7.31 -4.26
C LYS A 128 -7.19 8.22 -4.68
N SER A 129 -7.84 7.93 -5.80
CA SER A 129 -9.00 8.71 -6.25
C SER A 129 -10.11 8.70 -5.20
N ILE A 130 -10.40 7.53 -4.61
CA ILE A 130 -11.38 7.41 -3.54
C ILE A 130 -10.93 8.18 -2.28
N TYR A 131 -9.65 8.09 -1.91
CA TYR A 131 -9.09 8.85 -0.79
C TYR A 131 -9.26 10.36 -0.97
N TYR A 132 -8.93 10.91 -2.15
CA TYR A 132 -9.08 12.34 -2.40
C TYR A 132 -10.54 12.77 -2.41
N SER A 133 -11.46 11.94 -2.92
CA SER A 133 -12.91 12.19 -2.83
C SER A 133 -13.40 12.22 -1.38
N MET A 134 -12.97 11.26 -0.54
CA MET A 134 -13.30 11.23 0.89
C MET A 134 -12.67 12.40 1.66
N LYS A 135 -11.43 12.77 1.32
CA LYS A 135 -10.73 13.92 1.90
C LYS A 135 -11.44 15.23 1.56
N PHE A 136 -11.89 15.37 0.30
CA PHE A 136 -12.69 16.51 -0.13
C PHE A 136 -13.99 16.60 0.66
N ALA A 137 -14.74 15.49 0.80
CA ALA A 137 -15.94 15.47 1.63
C ALA A 137 -15.64 15.88 3.07
N SER A 138 -14.57 15.36 3.68
CA SER A 138 -14.16 15.69 5.05
C SER A 138 -13.81 17.18 5.22
N HIS A 139 -13.26 17.81 4.20
CA HIS A 139 -12.98 19.24 4.19
C HIS A 139 -14.27 20.07 4.13
N GLN A 140 -15.27 19.64 3.35
CA GLN A 140 -16.57 20.32 3.27
C GLN A 140 -17.34 20.28 4.60
N PHE A 141 -17.21 19.19 5.37
CA PHE A 141 -17.79 19.09 6.71
C PHE A 141 -16.98 19.81 7.80
N GLY A 142 -15.85 20.43 7.46
CA GLY A 142 -14.98 21.13 8.43
C GLY A 142 -14.23 20.19 9.39
N TRP A 143 -14.17 18.89 9.10
CA TRP A 143 -13.50 17.92 9.98
C TRP A 143 -11.99 17.93 9.83
N ILE A 144 -11.45 18.44 8.73
CA ILE A 144 -10.02 18.46 8.45
C ILE A 144 -9.64 19.77 7.79
N GLU A 145 -8.69 20.48 8.40
CA GLU A 145 -8.04 21.65 7.81
C GLU A 145 -6.73 21.27 7.11
N GLY A 146 -6.43 22.02 6.05
CA GLY A 146 -5.18 21.93 5.28
C GLY A 146 -5.39 21.69 3.78
N GLU A 147 -4.29 21.69 3.03
CA GLU A 147 -4.32 21.55 1.57
C GLU A 147 -4.90 20.21 1.12
N LEU A 148 -5.77 20.26 0.09
CA LEU A 148 -6.36 19.09 -0.56
C LEU A 148 -5.28 18.16 -1.14
N LEU A 149 -4.27 18.72 -1.79
CA LEU A 149 -3.14 17.98 -2.37
C LEU A 149 -1.88 18.22 -1.54
N SER A 150 -1.68 17.39 -0.51
CA SER A 150 -0.50 17.49 0.37
C SER A 150 0.77 16.90 -0.25
N THR A 151 0.66 16.15 -1.35
CA THR A 151 1.78 15.50 -2.05
C THR A 151 1.75 15.90 -3.52
N PRO A 152 2.87 16.38 -4.10
CA PRO A 152 2.94 16.71 -5.52
C PRO A 152 2.57 15.52 -6.41
N LEU A 153 1.71 15.75 -7.41
CA LEU A 153 1.19 14.71 -8.30
C LEU A 153 2.30 13.93 -9.04
N TRP A 154 3.42 14.60 -9.36
CA TRP A 154 4.54 13.95 -10.03
C TRP A 154 5.22 12.89 -9.15
N ILE A 155 5.38 13.15 -7.84
CA ILE A 155 5.93 12.17 -6.88
C ILE A 155 5.01 10.96 -6.81
N GLN A 156 3.70 11.21 -6.75
CA GLN A 156 2.71 10.13 -6.70
C GLN A 156 2.73 9.27 -7.95
N ALA A 157 2.85 9.87 -9.14
CA ALA A 157 2.95 9.15 -10.40
C ALA A 157 4.21 8.27 -10.45
N VAL A 158 5.36 8.84 -10.10
CA VAL A 158 6.64 8.10 -10.04
C VAL A 158 6.57 6.94 -9.06
N MET A 159 6.08 7.17 -7.84
CA MET A 159 5.95 6.12 -6.82
C MET A 159 4.98 5.01 -7.24
N THR A 160 3.89 5.37 -7.91
CA THR A 160 2.90 4.41 -8.44
C THR A 160 3.53 3.47 -9.45
N ILE A 161 4.33 4.01 -10.38
CA ILE A 161 5.06 3.21 -11.37
C ILE A 161 6.11 2.33 -10.70
N LEU A 162 6.94 2.90 -9.82
CA LEU A 162 8.00 2.16 -9.11
C LEU A 162 7.43 0.99 -8.29
N LEU A 163 6.37 1.23 -7.52
CA LEU A 163 5.74 0.18 -6.71
C LEU A 163 5.09 -0.90 -7.56
N SER A 164 4.48 -0.52 -8.68
CA SER A 164 3.87 -1.50 -9.59
C SER A 164 4.91 -2.40 -10.22
N PHE A 165 6.06 -1.84 -10.58
CA PHE A 165 7.19 -2.60 -11.10
C PHE A 165 7.81 -3.50 -10.02
N TYR A 166 8.03 -2.97 -8.83
CA TYR A 166 8.54 -3.72 -7.67
C TYR A 166 7.69 -4.96 -7.37
N VAL A 167 6.37 -4.78 -7.18
CA VAL A 167 5.47 -5.92 -6.91
C VAL A 167 5.52 -6.92 -8.05
N THR A 168 5.50 -6.47 -9.30
CA THR A 168 5.51 -7.38 -10.46
C THR A 168 6.77 -8.24 -10.52
N LEU A 169 7.95 -7.65 -10.28
CA LEU A 169 9.22 -8.37 -10.32
C LEU A 169 9.36 -9.39 -9.18
N PHE A 170 9.07 -8.99 -7.95
CA PHE A 170 9.32 -9.84 -6.78
C PHE A 170 8.24 -10.89 -6.59
N TYR A 171 6.99 -10.59 -6.98
CA TYR A 171 5.90 -11.54 -6.86
C TYR A 171 6.01 -12.70 -7.88
N GLN A 172 6.46 -12.42 -9.11
CA GLN A 172 6.68 -13.48 -10.12
C GLN A 172 7.76 -14.49 -9.70
N ARG A 173 8.74 -14.08 -8.87
CA ARG A 173 9.77 -14.98 -8.34
C ARG A 173 9.21 -16.03 -7.36
N LYS A 174 8.04 -15.80 -6.77
CA LYS A 174 7.37 -16.74 -5.86
C LYS A 174 6.60 -17.83 -6.62
N ILE A 175 6.18 -17.57 -7.86
CA ILE A 175 5.40 -18.52 -8.69
C ILE A 175 6.30 -19.49 -9.45
N LYS A 176 7.56 -19.10 -9.74
CA LYS A 176 8.54 -19.95 -10.42
C LYS A 176 9.34 -20.87 -9.49
N LYS A 177 9.12 -20.78 -8.17
CA LYS A 177 9.66 -21.71 -7.18
C LYS A 177 8.59 -22.73 -6.83
#